data_AF-A0A2D5ZD50-F1
#
_entry.id   AF-A0A2D5ZD50-F1
#
_cell.length_a   1.000
_cell.length_b   1.000
_cell.length_c   1.000
_cell.angle_alpha   90.00
_cell.angle_beta   90.00
_cell.angle_gamma   90.00
#
_symmetry.space_group_name_H-M   'P 1'
#
loop_
_entity.id
_entity.type
_entity.pdbx_description
1 polymer ?
#
loop_
_entity_poly.entity_id
_entity_poly.type
_entity_poly.pdbx_seq_one_letter_code
_entity_poly.pdbx_strand_id
1 'polypeptide(L)'
;MCTMRPVTVMLTLMLAGAPAPGDDAAATRLERALYLEQTKGDLDAALLIYKHIAGAANVAPDVAAQALYRAGRCRERRGQTEKAVAAFEQVARRFPDQKQIVAKAQKRLDALRPAASSEQIEHLPPEVMAEIVARHMAASEKAKTNRLAVNTHVYGVDHLFRKYFGGFLMYHNDTDVRVGGTVYLGNFSEKPDFHLSDQSGVSQRYEVRDRGAGVRGGRHALMWQPDQPVAPGETRLLGYLRKRTEQLPVKENTGWLKMQNHFGDAVLENFFLVVHRDFELTSEVEPADRKEVGMFAIYLWQREVPASTTNRVVVTLKRPWNVGAIEPAGKAAPKAAIEAAEKWLATTDRGDYADSWAEAAPYFQSAISREKWDAALRTYRAPLGALKSRKLLSATAMNQVPGAPDGEYVIIRYRTSFEKKKGAIETVTPMKAENGAWRVSGYFIK
;
A
#
# COMPACT_ATOMS: atom_id res chain seq x y z
N MET A 1 -60.68 -0.17 -1.57
CA MET A 1 -60.29 0.48 -2.84
C MET A 1 -59.50 1.74 -2.49
N CYS A 2 -58.19 1.72 -2.65
CA CYS A 2 -57.33 2.89 -2.54
C CYS A 2 -56.37 2.82 -3.74
N THR A 3 -56.42 3.87 -4.55
CA THR A 3 -55.92 3.95 -5.92
C THR A 3 -54.40 4.11 -5.96
N MET A 4 -53.72 3.22 -6.70
CA MET A 4 -52.32 3.38 -7.09
C MET A 4 -52.19 4.47 -8.16
N ARG A 5 -51.23 5.39 -8.00
CA ARG A 5 -50.81 6.35 -9.03
C ARG A 5 -49.95 5.64 -10.09
N PRO A 6 -50.07 5.96 -11.38
CA PRO A 6 -49.25 5.37 -12.42
C PRO A 6 -47.86 6.03 -12.46
N VAL A 7 -46.82 5.20 -12.56
CA VAL A 7 -45.46 5.63 -12.88
C VAL A 7 -45.35 5.73 -14.40
N THR A 8 -45.20 6.95 -14.91
CA THR A 8 -44.91 7.21 -16.32
C THR A 8 -43.47 6.81 -16.63
N VAL A 9 -43.31 5.70 -17.38
CA VAL A 9 -42.05 5.33 -18.03
C VAL A 9 -41.92 6.17 -19.29
N MET A 10 -40.94 7.09 -19.31
CA MET A 10 -40.61 7.87 -20.49
C MET A 10 -39.70 7.02 -21.39
N LEU A 11 -40.27 6.45 -22.45
CA LEU A 11 -39.55 5.71 -23.48
C LEU A 11 -39.10 6.69 -24.56
N THR A 12 -37.83 7.08 -24.56
CA THR A 12 -37.24 7.88 -25.64
C THR A 12 -36.79 6.95 -26.76
N LEU A 13 -37.56 6.91 -27.85
CA LEU A 13 -37.22 6.18 -29.07
C LEU A 13 -36.16 6.98 -29.84
N MET A 14 -34.92 6.49 -29.92
CA MET A 14 -33.94 6.94 -30.91
C MET A 14 -33.96 5.96 -32.09
N LEU A 15 -34.22 6.49 -33.29
CA LEU A 15 -34.07 5.76 -34.55
C LEU A 15 -32.57 5.49 -34.81
N ALA A 16 -32.19 4.22 -34.84
CA ALA A 16 -30.94 3.73 -35.41
C ALA A 16 -31.26 2.48 -36.25
N GLY A 17 -30.53 2.30 -37.37
CA GLY A 17 -30.74 1.21 -38.33
C GLY A 17 -30.80 -0.16 -37.67
N ALA A 18 -31.62 -1.06 -38.23
CA ALA A 18 -31.89 -2.38 -37.68
C ALA A 18 -30.57 -3.13 -37.37
N PRO A 19 -30.32 -3.49 -36.10
CA PRO A 19 -29.12 -4.22 -35.73
C PRO A 19 -29.16 -5.65 -36.28
N ALA A 20 -28.00 -6.27 -36.50
CA ALA A 20 -27.91 -7.64 -36.97
C ALA A 20 -28.56 -8.60 -35.94
N PRO A 21 -29.14 -9.74 -36.34
CA PRO A 21 -29.89 -10.64 -35.45
C PRO A 21 -29.10 -11.21 -34.25
N GLY A 22 -27.77 -11.04 -34.20
CA GLY A 22 -26.94 -11.38 -33.05
C GLY A 22 -26.92 -10.33 -31.92
N ASP A 23 -27.15 -9.06 -32.24
CA ASP A 23 -27.01 -7.93 -31.31
C ASP A 23 -28.19 -7.84 -30.32
N ASP A 24 -29.41 -8.12 -30.79
CA ASP A 24 -30.63 -8.11 -29.98
C ASP A 24 -30.60 -9.21 -28.88
N ALA A 25 -30.03 -10.37 -29.22
CA ALA A 25 -29.85 -11.46 -28.26
C ALA A 25 -28.79 -11.13 -27.20
N ALA A 26 -27.74 -10.35 -27.52
CA ALA A 26 -26.73 -9.94 -26.55
C ALA A 26 -27.26 -8.85 -25.60
N ALA A 27 -28.02 -7.88 -26.13
CA ALA A 27 -28.69 -6.85 -25.35
C ALA A 27 -29.71 -7.48 -24.37
N THR A 28 -30.55 -8.41 -24.83
CA THR A 28 -31.50 -9.14 -23.98
C THR A 28 -30.79 -9.91 -22.85
N ARG A 29 -29.64 -10.53 -23.14
CA ARG A 29 -28.83 -11.21 -22.10
C ARG A 29 -28.24 -10.21 -21.10
N LEU A 30 -27.84 -9.02 -21.56
CA LEU A 30 -27.31 -7.96 -20.69
C LEU A 30 -28.37 -7.48 -19.70
N GLU A 31 -29.62 -7.29 -20.14
CA GLU A 31 -30.74 -6.92 -19.28
C GLU A 31 -31.00 -7.97 -18.19
N ARG A 32 -31.03 -9.25 -18.57
CA ARG A 32 -31.17 -10.36 -17.62
C ARG A 32 -30.05 -10.34 -16.56
N ALA A 33 -28.81 -10.12 -16.99
CA ALA A 33 -27.68 -10.04 -16.07
C ALA A 33 -27.79 -8.85 -15.11
N LEU A 34 -28.25 -7.69 -15.59
CA LEU A 34 -28.50 -6.51 -14.76
C LEU A 34 -29.61 -6.75 -13.73
N TYR A 35 -30.69 -7.44 -14.11
CA TYR A 35 -31.74 -7.86 -13.17
C TYR A 35 -31.19 -8.75 -12.07
N LEU A 36 -30.37 -9.74 -12.43
CA LEU A 36 -29.73 -10.63 -11.45
C LEU A 36 -28.78 -9.85 -10.52
N GLU A 37 -27.95 -8.96 -11.07
CA GLU A 37 -27.01 -8.12 -10.30
C GLU A 37 -27.71 -7.17 -9.32
N GLN A 38 -28.70 -6.42 -9.82
CA GLN A 38 -29.25 -5.24 -9.12
C GLN A 38 -30.51 -5.57 -8.33
N THR A 39 -31.36 -6.45 -8.85
CA THR A 39 -32.64 -6.78 -8.22
C THR A 39 -32.54 -8.02 -7.35
N LYS A 40 -31.86 -9.08 -7.84
CA LYS A 40 -31.71 -10.34 -7.07
C LYS A 40 -30.46 -10.37 -6.20
N GLY A 41 -29.47 -9.54 -6.48
CA GLY A 41 -28.17 -9.60 -5.81
C GLY A 41 -27.36 -10.87 -6.14
N ASP A 42 -27.77 -11.64 -7.15
CA ASP A 42 -27.09 -12.86 -7.58
C ASP A 42 -25.91 -12.50 -8.49
N LEU A 43 -24.80 -12.17 -7.84
CA LEU A 43 -23.58 -11.75 -8.51
C LEU A 43 -22.91 -12.88 -9.29
N ASP A 44 -23.11 -14.14 -8.89
CA ASP A 44 -22.52 -15.29 -9.56
C ASP A 44 -23.20 -15.59 -10.89
N ALA A 45 -24.53 -15.64 -10.91
CA ALA A 45 -25.30 -15.81 -12.13
C ALA A 45 -25.10 -14.63 -13.09
N ALA A 46 -25.08 -13.39 -12.58
CA ALA A 46 -24.79 -12.21 -13.39
C ALA A 46 -23.37 -12.26 -14.01
N LEU A 47 -22.35 -12.64 -13.24
CA LEU A 47 -20.96 -12.77 -13.72
C LEU A 47 -20.80 -13.78 -14.85
N LEU A 48 -21.51 -14.91 -14.79
CA LEU A 48 -21.49 -15.91 -15.86
C LEU A 48 -22.01 -15.33 -17.17
N ILE A 49 -23.14 -14.62 -17.12
CA ILE A 49 -23.73 -14.00 -18.30
C ILE A 49 -22.83 -12.88 -18.85
N TYR A 50 -22.30 -12.01 -17.98
CA TYR A 50 -21.38 -10.95 -18.43
C TYR A 50 -20.11 -11.49 -19.08
N LYS A 51 -19.53 -12.58 -18.56
CA LYS A 51 -18.37 -13.25 -19.20
C LYS A 51 -18.71 -13.77 -20.58
N HIS A 52 -19.90 -14.36 -20.74
CA HIS A 52 -20.33 -14.90 -22.03
C HIS A 52 -20.50 -13.77 -23.08
N ILE A 53 -21.15 -12.66 -22.70
CA ILE A 53 -21.32 -11.50 -23.58
C ILE A 53 -19.95 -10.90 -23.96
N ALA A 54 -19.07 -10.67 -22.97
CA ALA A 54 -17.77 -10.04 -23.21
C ALA A 54 -16.77 -10.92 -24.00
N GLY A 55 -17.04 -12.22 -24.10
CA GLY A 55 -16.22 -13.20 -24.84
C GLY A 55 -16.75 -13.57 -26.22
N ALA A 56 -17.94 -13.11 -26.62
CA ALA A 56 -18.54 -13.43 -27.91
C ALA A 56 -17.97 -12.55 -29.04
N ALA A 57 -17.82 -13.12 -30.24
CA ALA A 57 -17.19 -12.46 -31.39
C ALA A 57 -18.10 -11.43 -32.09
N ASN A 58 -19.41 -11.67 -32.10
CA ASN A 58 -20.41 -10.88 -32.82
C ASN A 58 -21.33 -10.17 -31.83
N VAL A 59 -20.80 -9.21 -31.07
CA VAL A 59 -21.56 -8.38 -30.12
C VAL A 59 -21.20 -6.93 -30.33
N ALA A 60 -22.22 -6.07 -30.41
CA ALA A 60 -22.06 -4.62 -30.43
C ALA A 60 -21.03 -4.13 -29.36
N PRO A 61 -20.05 -3.27 -29.73
CA PRO A 61 -18.95 -2.88 -28.83
C PRO A 61 -19.38 -2.24 -27.51
N ASP A 62 -20.47 -1.49 -27.50
CA ASP A 62 -21.06 -0.86 -26.32
C ASP A 62 -21.64 -1.90 -25.35
N VAL A 63 -22.37 -2.90 -25.87
CA VAL A 63 -22.92 -4.03 -25.10
C VAL A 63 -21.80 -4.87 -24.49
N ALA A 64 -20.77 -5.19 -25.28
CA ALA A 64 -19.61 -5.96 -24.83
C ALA A 64 -18.79 -5.21 -23.75
N ALA A 65 -18.55 -3.92 -23.95
CA ALA A 65 -17.87 -3.07 -22.96
C ALA A 65 -18.69 -2.97 -21.66
N GLN A 66 -20.02 -2.84 -21.77
CA GLN A 66 -20.91 -2.78 -20.62
C GLN A 66 -20.93 -4.07 -19.82
N ALA A 67 -21.02 -5.22 -20.47
CA ALA A 67 -20.90 -6.51 -19.81
C ALA A 67 -19.56 -6.66 -19.08
N LEU A 68 -18.45 -6.30 -19.72
CA LEU A 68 -17.12 -6.43 -19.14
C LEU A 68 -16.90 -5.50 -17.93
N TYR A 69 -17.37 -4.26 -18.01
CA TYR A 69 -17.34 -3.32 -16.87
C TYR A 69 -18.16 -3.86 -15.69
N ARG A 70 -19.37 -4.37 -15.96
CA ARG A 70 -20.25 -4.95 -14.92
C ARG A 70 -19.67 -6.21 -14.30
N ALA A 71 -18.99 -7.06 -15.08
CA ALA A 71 -18.21 -8.17 -14.55
C ALA A 71 -17.11 -7.70 -13.59
N GLY A 72 -16.41 -6.61 -13.93
CA GLY A 72 -15.47 -5.94 -13.04
C GLY A 72 -16.11 -5.51 -11.72
N ARG A 73 -17.26 -4.82 -11.77
CA ARG A 73 -18.00 -4.38 -10.58
C ARG A 73 -18.50 -5.53 -9.70
N CYS A 74 -18.97 -6.62 -10.30
CA CYS A 74 -19.37 -7.81 -9.55
C CYS A 74 -18.20 -8.46 -8.82
N ARG A 75 -17.04 -8.58 -9.48
CA ARG A 75 -15.80 -9.10 -8.87
C ARG A 75 -15.32 -8.21 -7.73
N GLU A 76 -15.40 -6.90 -7.92
CA GLU A 76 -15.07 -5.90 -6.92
C GLU A 76 -15.93 -6.04 -5.65
N ARG A 77 -17.25 -6.13 -5.81
CA ARG A 77 -18.20 -6.36 -4.69
C ARG A 77 -17.97 -7.68 -3.96
N ARG A 78 -17.29 -8.63 -4.59
CA ARG A 78 -16.90 -9.93 -4.02
C ARG A 78 -15.50 -9.93 -3.43
N GLY A 79 -14.82 -8.80 -3.35
CA GLY A 79 -13.44 -8.69 -2.86
C GLY A 79 -12.39 -9.30 -3.79
N GLN A 80 -12.76 -9.65 -5.04
CA GLN A 80 -11.84 -10.22 -6.03
C GLN A 80 -11.10 -9.11 -6.78
N THR A 81 -10.35 -8.29 -6.04
CA THR A 81 -9.73 -7.03 -6.52
C THR A 81 -8.88 -7.23 -7.78
N GLU A 82 -8.01 -8.24 -7.82
CA GLU A 82 -7.15 -8.50 -8.99
C GLU A 82 -7.97 -8.83 -10.25
N LYS A 83 -9.02 -9.65 -10.11
CA LYS A 83 -9.91 -10.01 -11.22
C LYS A 83 -10.78 -8.84 -11.65
N ALA A 84 -11.09 -7.92 -10.74
CA ALA A 84 -11.82 -6.69 -11.03
C ALA A 84 -10.93 -5.71 -11.81
N VAL A 85 -9.69 -5.48 -11.35
CA VAL A 85 -8.68 -4.67 -12.04
C VAL A 85 -8.47 -5.19 -13.47
N ALA A 86 -8.20 -6.49 -13.63
CA ALA A 86 -8.01 -7.08 -14.96
C ALA A 86 -9.23 -6.88 -15.90
N ALA A 87 -10.45 -6.89 -15.36
CA ALA A 87 -11.65 -6.62 -16.16
C ALA A 87 -11.72 -5.16 -16.61
N PHE A 88 -11.46 -4.20 -15.71
CA PHE A 88 -11.47 -2.78 -16.04
C PHE A 88 -10.35 -2.39 -17.01
N GLU A 89 -9.15 -2.98 -16.89
CA GLU A 89 -8.08 -2.80 -17.88
C GLU A 89 -8.50 -3.31 -19.26
N GLN A 90 -9.16 -4.46 -19.32
CA GLN A 90 -9.67 -4.96 -20.59
C GLN A 90 -10.74 -4.05 -21.20
N VAL A 91 -11.56 -3.35 -20.39
CA VAL A 91 -12.48 -2.32 -20.91
C VAL A 91 -11.70 -1.22 -21.61
N ALA A 92 -10.69 -0.66 -20.94
CA ALA A 92 -9.87 0.42 -21.50
C ALA A 92 -9.10 -0.01 -22.75
N ARG A 93 -8.55 -1.23 -22.75
CA ARG A 93 -7.73 -1.76 -23.85
C ARG A 93 -8.55 -2.19 -25.06
N ARG A 94 -9.68 -2.87 -24.87
CA ARG A 94 -10.47 -3.46 -25.97
C ARG A 94 -11.47 -2.49 -26.58
N PHE A 95 -11.91 -1.47 -25.82
CA PHE A 95 -12.99 -0.58 -26.24
C PHE A 95 -12.61 0.91 -26.05
N PRO A 96 -11.45 1.37 -26.57
CA PRO A 96 -10.96 2.74 -26.35
C PRO A 96 -11.90 3.84 -26.88
N ASP A 97 -12.79 3.51 -27.82
CA ASP A 97 -13.77 4.45 -28.40
C ASP A 97 -15.04 4.60 -27.56
N GLN A 98 -15.30 3.67 -26.63
CA GLN A 98 -16.44 3.73 -25.71
C GLN A 98 -16.13 4.67 -24.53
N LYS A 99 -15.98 5.97 -24.81
CA LYS A 99 -15.38 6.96 -23.88
C LYS A 99 -16.00 6.97 -22.48
N GLN A 100 -17.34 6.90 -22.39
CA GLN A 100 -18.03 6.96 -21.09
C GLN A 100 -17.71 5.76 -20.20
N ILE A 101 -17.64 4.55 -20.77
CA ILE A 101 -17.41 3.35 -19.98
C ILE A 101 -15.94 3.13 -19.67
N VAL A 102 -15.05 3.56 -20.57
CA VAL A 102 -13.61 3.63 -20.30
C VAL A 102 -13.36 4.59 -19.13
N ALA A 103 -13.99 5.77 -19.10
CA ALA A 103 -13.87 6.69 -17.97
C ALA A 103 -14.36 6.08 -16.64
N LYS A 104 -15.49 5.34 -16.66
CA LYS A 104 -15.98 4.61 -15.49
C LYS A 104 -15.02 3.50 -15.04
N ALA A 105 -14.43 2.76 -15.98
CA ALA A 105 -13.46 1.71 -15.69
C ALA A 105 -12.18 2.29 -15.10
N GLN A 106 -11.67 3.39 -15.67
CA GLN A 106 -10.49 4.09 -15.15
C GLN A 106 -10.72 4.58 -13.72
N LYS A 107 -11.86 5.21 -13.44
CA LYS A 107 -12.22 5.62 -12.07
C LYS A 107 -12.23 4.44 -11.08
N ARG A 108 -12.60 3.23 -11.52
CA ARG A 108 -12.49 2.03 -10.67
C ARG A 108 -11.06 1.55 -10.53
N LEU A 109 -10.25 1.57 -11.60
CA LEU A 109 -8.82 1.22 -11.53
C LEU A 109 -8.08 2.10 -10.53
N ASP A 110 -8.31 3.41 -10.58
CA ASP A 110 -7.69 4.36 -9.66
C ASP A 110 -8.08 4.07 -8.19
N ALA A 111 -9.32 3.61 -7.96
CA ALA A 111 -9.80 3.24 -6.63
C ALA A 111 -9.33 1.85 -6.15
N LEU A 112 -9.03 0.93 -7.06
CA LEU A 112 -8.74 -0.48 -6.76
C LEU A 112 -7.26 -0.84 -6.84
N ARG A 113 -6.46 0.02 -7.47
CA ARG A 113 -5.00 -0.04 -7.41
C ARG A 113 -4.57 1.04 -6.41
N PRO A 114 -4.65 0.78 -5.10
CA PRO A 114 -4.06 1.71 -4.16
C PRO A 114 -2.58 1.77 -4.50
N ALA A 115 -2.18 2.90 -5.06
CA ALA A 115 -0.80 3.13 -5.40
C ALA A 115 0.03 2.97 -4.13
N ALA A 116 1.23 2.37 -4.22
CA ALA A 116 2.03 2.06 -3.02
C ALA A 116 2.15 3.32 -2.15
N SER A 117 1.45 3.31 -1.01
CA SER A 117 1.35 4.49 -0.17
C SER A 117 2.69 4.76 0.49
N SER A 118 2.90 5.99 0.92
CA SER A 118 4.11 6.40 1.63
C SER A 118 4.41 5.49 2.82
N GLU A 119 3.38 5.10 3.56
CA GLU A 119 3.53 4.16 4.68
C GLU A 119 3.94 2.77 4.23
N GLN A 120 3.41 2.27 3.11
CA GLN A 120 3.75 0.94 2.60
C GLN A 120 5.18 0.87 2.05
N ILE A 121 5.74 1.99 1.58
CA ILE A 121 7.16 2.06 1.22
C ILE A 121 8.04 2.24 2.45
N GLU A 122 7.62 3.05 3.42
CA GLU A 122 8.32 3.22 4.71
C GLU A 122 8.37 1.90 5.51
N HIS A 123 7.32 1.09 5.41
CA HIS A 123 7.17 -0.21 6.08
C HIS A 123 6.88 -1.28 5.03
N LEU A 124 7.92 -1.68 4.30
CA LEU A 124 7.82 -2.73 3.30
C LEU A 124 7.22 -4.02 3.90
N PRO A 125 6.33 -4.72 3.17
CA PRO A 125 5.80 -5.99 3.65
C PRO A 125 6.91 -6.99 3.98
N PRO A 126 6.73 -7.85 5.00
CA PRO A 126 7.74 -8.84 5.40
C PRO A 126 8.22 -9.71 4.23
N GLU A 127 7.33 -10.09 3.31
CA GLU A 127 7.64 -10.88 2.13
C GLU A 127 8.54 -10.12 1.13
N VAL A 128 8.35 -8.79 0.99
CA VAL A 128 9.21 -7.94 0.15
C VAL A 128 10.59 -7.81 0.80
N MET A 129 10.64 -7.58 2.11
CA MET A 129 11.89 -7.51 2.84
C MET A 129 12.65 -8.83 2.82
N ALA A 130 11.97 -9.96 2.99
CA ALA A 130 12.57 -11.29 2.91
C ALA A 130 13.21 -11.55 1.55
N GLU A 131 12.56 -11.13 0.46
CA GLU A 131 13.08 -11.28 -0.91
C GLU A 131 14.36 -10.45 -1.16
N ILE A 132 14.41 -9.25 -0.59
CA ILE A 132 15.60 -8.36 -0.63
C ILE A 132 16.73 -8.94 0.22
N VAL A 133 16.43 -9.39 1.45
CA VAL A 133 17.40 -10.03 2.35
C VAL A 133 17.98 -11.29 1.72
N ALA A 134 17.16 -12.15 1.11
CA ALA A 134 17.62 -13.38 0.46
C ALA A 134 18.65 -13.08 -0.65
N ARG A 135 18.40 -12.05 -1.49
CA ARG A 135 19.36 -11.63 -2.52
C ARG A 135 20.63 -11.01 -1.95
N HIS A 136 20.51 -10.22 -0.89
CA HIS A 136 21.68 -9.69 -0.19
C HIS A 136 22.56 -10.82 0.38
N MET A 137 21.96 -11.84 0.99
CA MET A 137 22.69 -12.99 1.51
C MET A 137 23.34 -13.81 0.39
N ALA A 138 22.63 -14.04 -0.72
CA ALA A 138 23.20 -14.70 -1.89
C ALA A 138 24.39 -13.92 -2.47
N ALA A 139 24.29 -12.59 -2.54
CA ALA A 139 25.40 -11.72 -2.93
C ALA A 139 26.57 -11.80 -1.95
N SER A 140 26.30 -11.88 -0.64
CA SER A 140 27.31 -12.06 0.40
C SER A 140 28.07 -13.38 0.26
N GLU A 141 27.38 -14.48 -0.02
CA GLU A 141 28.06 -15.76 -0.31
C GLU A 141 28.93 -15.68 -1.57
N LYS A 142 28.43 -15.07 -2.65
CA LYS A 142 29.21 -14.88 -3.88
C LYS A 142 30.45 -14.02 -3.65
N ALA A 143 30.34 -12.96 -2.86
CA ALA A 143 31.43 -12.03 -2.59
C ALA A 143 32.56 -12.66 -1.76
N LYS A 144 32.27 -13.66 -0.91
CA LYS A 144 33.29 -14.41 -0.16
C LYS A 144 34.31 -15.07 -1.09
N THR A 145 33.86 -15.66 -2.19
CA THR A 145 34.75 -16.29 -3.18
C THR A 145 35.76 -15.31 -3.76
N ASN A 146 35.35 -14.05 -3.95
CA ASN A 146 36.18 -12.99 -4.54
C ASN A 146 36.81 -12.06 -3.48
N ARG A 147 36.66 -12.36 -2.18
CA ARG A 147 37.11 -11.53 -1.05
C ARG A 147 36.65 -10.07 -1.14
N LEU A 148 35.44 -9.85 -1.66
CA LEU A 148 34.84 -8.52 -1.78
C LEU A 148 33.94 -8.23 -0.58
N ALA A 149 33.90 -6.97 -0.15
CA ALA A 149 32.81 -6.49 0.69
C ALA A 149 31.49 -6.49 -0.10
N VAL A 150 30.36 -6.60 0.59
CA VAL A 150 29.03 -6.38 -0.01
C VAL A 150 28.44 -5.10 0.53
N ASN A 151 28.10 -4.18 -0.37
CA ASN A 151 27.33 -3.00 -0.04
C ASN A 151 25.92 -3.10 -0.64
N THR A 152 24.90 -2.73 0.12
CA THR A 152 23.51 -2.82 -0.34
C THR A 152 22.74 -1.55 0.00
N HIS A 153 22.23 -0.90 -1.04
CA HIS A 153 21.29 0.21 -0.92
C HIS A 153 19.92 -0.23 -1.39
N VAL A 154 18.89 0.16 -0.64
CA VAL A 154 17.48 -0.09 -0.96
C VAL A 154 16.81 1.25 -1.19
N TYR A 155 16.30 1.44 -2.40
CA TYR A 155 15.54 2.60 -2.83
C TYR A 155 14.06 2.19 -2.89
N GLY A 156 13.22 2.81 -2.08
CA GLY A 156 11.77 2.72 -2.22
C GLY A 156 11.25 3.96 -2.93
N VAL A 157 10.33 3.83 -3.89
CA VAL A 157 9.65 4.99 -4.48
C VAL A 157 8.14 4.81 -4.35
N ASP A 158 7.50 5.76 -3.65
CA ASP A 158 6.05 5.76 -3.50
C ASP A 158 5.34 6.34 -4.73
N HIS A 159 4.02 6.25 -4.73
CA HIS A 159 3.19 6.74 -5.83
C HIS A 159 3.26 8.26 -6.07
N LEU A 160 3.75 9.04 -5.11
CA LEU A 160 4.01 10.47 -5.24
C LEU A 160 5.45 10.76 -5.69
N PHE A 161 6.19 9.73 -6.07
CA PHE A 161 7.61 9.81 -6.40
C PHE A 161 8.47 10.33 -5.25
N ARG A 162 8.07 10.06 -4.00
CA ARG A 162 8.98 10.25 -2.85
C ARG A 162 9.90 9.05 -2.74
N LYS A 163 11.19 9.34 -2.69
CA LYS A 163 12.27 8.38 -2.51
C LYS A 163 12.53 8.15 -1.02
N TYR A 164 12.51 6.88 -0.66
CA TYR A 164 12.93 6.33 0.61
C TYR A 164 14.26 5.64 0.38
N PHE A 165 15.20 5.82 1.30
CA PHE A 165 16.54 5.29 1.14
C PHE A 165 16.98 4.57 2.40
N GLY A 166 17.43 3.34 2.23
CA GLY A 166 17.93 2.49 3.27
C GLY A 166 18.98 1.52 2.76
N GLY A 167 19.25 0.49 3.53
CA GLY A 167 20.21 -0.54 3.18
C GLY A 167 20.44 -1.50 4.32
N PHE A 168 21.52 -2.27 4.22
CA PHE A 168 21.92 -3.21 5.24
C PHE A 168 23.29 -2.88 5.83
N LEU A 169 23.42 -3.22 7.11
CA LEU A 169 24.68 -3.27 7.84
C LEU A 169 24.80 -4.68 8.41
N MET A 170 26.02 -5.19 8.50
CA MET A 170 26.28 -6.50 9.11
C MET A 170 27.32 -6.36 10.21
N TYR A 171 27.12 -7.14 11.27
CA TYR A 171 28.11 -7.39 12.30
C TYR A 171 28.35 -8.89 12.38
N HIS A 172 29.61 -9.30 12.38
CA HIS A 172 30.01 -10.68 12.66
C HIS A 172 30.85 -10.68 13.93
N ASN A 173 30.57 -11.61 14.85
CA ASN A 173 31.35 -11.78 16.05
C ASN A 173 32.51 -12.76 15.82
N ASP A 174 33.66 -12.23 15.45
CA ASP A 174 34.92 -12.98 15.27
C ASP A 174 35.59 -13.39 16.60
N THR A 175 34.97 -13.14 17.75
CA THR A 175 35.56 -13.47 19.06
C THR A 175 35.01 -14.78 19.61
N ASP A 176 35.77 -15.40 20.52
CA ASP A 176 35.37 -16.62 21.22
C ASP A 176 34.39 -16.36 22.38
N VAL A 177 33.95 -15.11 22.59
CA VAL A 177 33.05 -14.72 23.67
C VAL A 177 31.76 -14.08 23.16
N ARG A 178 30.72 -14.09 23.98
CA ARG A 178 29.48 -13.37 23.68
C ARG A 178 29.71 -11.86 23.79
N VAL A 179 29.28 -11.11 22.78
CA VAL A 179 29.42 -9.65 22.73
C VAL A 179 28.07 -8.99 23.04
N GLY A 180 27.93 -8.44 24.24
CA GLY A 180 26.75 -7.67 24.66
C GLY A 180 26.98 -6.16 24.80
N GLY A 181 28.24 -5.71 24.69
CA GLY A 181 28.59 -4.29 24.77
C GLY A 181 28.35 -3.55 23.45
N THR A 182 28.60 -2.24 23.45
CA THR A 182 28.53 -1.43 22.23
C THR A 182 29.59 -1.91 21.22
N VAL A 183 29.17 -2.20 19.99
CA VAL A 183 30.03 -2.65 18.89
C VAL A 183 30.10 -1.65 17.76
N TYR A 184 31.21 -1.63 17.05
CA TYR A 184 31.41 -0.79 15.87
C TYR A 184 30.74 -1.44 14.64
N LEU A 185 29.99 -0.65 13.86
CA LEU A 185 29.35 -1.12 12.61
C LEU A 185 29.96 -0.54 11.34
N GLY A 186 30.60 0.63 11.41
CA GLY A 186 31.09 1.29 10.22
C GLY A 186 31.27 2.79 10.38
N ASN A 187 31.89 3.39 9.38
CA ASN A 187 32.10 4.83 9.31
C ASN A 187 31.22 5.44 8.21
N PHE A 188 30.76 6.67 8.45
CA PHE A 188 29.93 7.42 7.53
C PHE A 188 30.53 8.81 7.32
N SER A 189 30.45 9.31 6.08
CA SER A 189 30.90 10.66 5.72
C SER A 189 30.01 11.76 6.31
N GLU A 190 28.71 11.47 6.40
CA GLU A 190 27.69 12.29 7.02
C GLU A 190 27.17 11.63 8.30
N LYS A 191 26.69 12.44 9.24
CA LYS A 191 26.14 11.92 10.50
C LYS A 191 24.91 11.04 10.19
N PRO A 192 24.94 9.74 10.57
CA PRO A 192 23.80 8.84 10.40
C PRO A 192 22.48 9.41 10.95
N ASP A 193 21.47 9.51 10.08
CA ASP A 193 20.11 9.96 10.41
C ASP A 193 19.08 8.98 9.86
N PHE A 194 19.00 7.81 10.51
CA PHE A 194 18.13 6.72 10.11
C PHE A 194 17.50 6.01 11.32
N HIS A 195 16.45 5.24 11.07
CA HIS A 195 16.01 4.15 11.94
C HIS A 195 16.89 2.93 11.66
N LEU A 196 17.30 2.22 12.72
CA LEU A 196 18.02 0.96 12.64
C LEU A 196 17.09 -0.13 13.19
N SER A 197 17.00 -1.27 12.52
CA SER A 197 16.20 -2.41 12.93
C SER A 197 16.92 -3.72 12.69
N ASP A 198 16.51 -4.77 13.40
CA ASP A 198 16.92 -6.13 13.06
C ASP A 198 16.11 -6.69 11.88
N GLN A 199 16.34 -7.96 11.57
CA GLN A 199 15.71 -8.71 10.49
C GLN A 199 14.19 -8.87 10.67
N SER A 200 13.69 -8.76 11.91
CA SER A 200 12.27 -8.84 12.26
C SER A 200 11.58 -7.47 12.26
N GLY A 201 12.34 -6.39 12.02
CA GLY A 201 11.86 -5.01 12.06
C GLY A 201 11.85 -4.39 13.46
N VAL A 202 12.40 -5.06 14.48
CA VAL A 202 12.51 -4.52 15.83
C VAL A 202 13.60 -3.45 15.85
N SER A 203 13.26 -2.26 16.36
CA SER A 203 14.19 -1.13 16.43
C SER A 203 15.39 -1.42 17.32
N GLN A 204 16.58 -1.06 16.82
CA GLN A 204 17.87 -1.28 17.47
C GLN A 204 18.45 0.04 17.97
N ARG A 205 19.19 -0.02 19.08
CA ARG A 205 19.84 1.15 19.69
C ARG A 205 21.21 1.37 19.08
N TYR A 206 21.55 2.62 18.80
CA TYR A 206 22.86 2.99 18.33
C TYR A 206 23.25 4.39 18.82
N GLU A 207 24.53 4.66 18.81
CA GLU A 207 25.12 5.98 19.01
C GLU A 207 26.03 6.32 17.83
N VAL A 208 26.26 7.61 17.60
CA VAL A 208 27.20 8.10 16.60
C VAL A 208 28.30 8.85 17.31
N ARG A 209 29.54 8.40 17.12
CA ARG A 209 30.73 9.07 17.66
C ARG A 209 31.41 9.87 16.55
N ASP A 210 31.77 11.11 16.86
CA ASP A 210 32.60 11.92 15.96
C ASP A 210 34.04 11.41 16.01
N ARG A 211 34.66 11.24 14.85
CA ARG A 211 36.05 10.80 14.70
C ARG A 211 37.02 11.96 14.44
N GLY A 212 36.51 13.18 14.25
CA GLY A 212 37.28 14.36 13.85
C GLY A 212 37.35 14.57 12.33
N ALA A 213 37.63 15.81 11.93
CA ALA A 213 37.82 16.18 10.53
C ALA A 213 39.13 15.60 9.97
N GLY A 214 39.15 15.18 8.70
CA GLY A 214 40.35 14.69 8.01
C GLY A 214 40.67 13.21 8.19
N VAL A 215 39.88 12.45 8.97
CA VAL A 215 40.09 11.01 9.13
C VAL A 215 39.63 10.24 7.88
N ARG A 216 40.52 9.42 7.33
CA ARG A 216 40.23 8.55 6.17
C ARG A 216 39.10 7.56 6.53
N GLY A 217 38.18 7.37 5.59
CA GLY A 217 37.08 6.41 5.72
C GLY A 217 35.81 6.93 6.41
N GLY A 218 35.67 8.23 6.70
CA GLY A 218 34.42 8.83 7.19
C GLY A 218 34.52 9.41 8.60
N ARG A 219 33.81 10.50 8.85
CA ARG A 219 33.91 11.31 10.09
C ARG A 219 33.06 10.80 11.25
N HIS A 220 32.11 9.92 10.99
CA HIS A 220 31.14 9.48 11.99
C HIS A 220 31.20 7.95 12.14
N ALA A 221 31.62 7.47 13.31
CA ALA A 221 31.56 6.05 13.65
C ALA A 221 30.16 5.71 14.15
N LEU A 222 29.53 4.71 13.53
CA LEU A 222 28.28 4.14 14.00
C LEU A 222 28.60 3.03 15.01
N MET A 223 28.08 3.19 16.23
CA MET A 223 28.25 2.22 17.28
C MET A 223 26.88 1.65 17.65
N TRP A 224 26.70 0.35 17.51
CA TRP A 224 25.46 -0.37 17.78
C TRP A 224 25.47 -1.00 19.17
N GLN A 225 24.33 -0.96 19.85
CA GLN A 225 24.11 -1.68 21.09
C GLN A 225 23.15 -2.84 20.80
N PRO A 226 23.67 -4.09 20.73
CA PRO A 226 22.83 -5.26 20.56
C PRO A 226 21.74 -5.31 21.63
N ASP A 227 20.53 -5.67 21.22
CA ASP A 227 19.42 -5.95 22.13
C ASP A 227 19.61 -7.28 22.88
N GLN A 228 20.35 -8.22 22.27
CA GLN A 228 20.80 -9.46 22.88
C GLN A 228 22.30 -9.69 22.60
N PRO A 229 23.05 -10.32 23.54
CA PRO A 229 24.45 -10.64 23.31
C PRO A 229 24.66 -11.54 22.08
N VAL A 230 25.51 -11.09 21.16
CA VAL A 230 25.85 -11.81 19.92
C VAL A 230 26.80 -12.96 20.25
N ALA A 231 26.46 -14.19 19.86
CA ALA A 231 27.26 -15.37 20.14
C ALA A 231 28.56 -15.43 19.30
N PRO A 232 29.58 -16.17 19.75
CA PRO A 232 30.77 -16.45 18.93
C PRO A 232 30.40 -17.00 17.55
N GLY A 233 30.96 -16.41 16.49
CA GLY A 233 30.70 -16.79 15.10
C GLY A 233 29.31 -16.39 14.56
N GLU A 234 28.48 -15.71 15.36
CA GLU A 234 27.16 -15.26 14.90
C GLU A 234 27.26 -14.01 14.03
N THR A 235 26.48 -13.98 12.94
CA THR A 235 26.30 -12.81 12.08
C THR A 235 24.93 -12.18 12.30
N ARG A 236 24.89 -10.87 12.53
CA ARG A 236 23.67 -10.07 12.66
C ARG A 236 23.54 -9.12 11.48
N LEU A 237 22.49 -9.31 10.70
CA LEU A 237 22.04 -8.39 9.66
C LEU A 237 21.09 -7.34 10.25
N LEU A 238 21.38 -6.07 9.96
CA LEU A 238 20.63 -4.91 10.43
C LEU A 238 20.14 -4.10 9.22
N GLY A 239 18.87 -3.75 9.21
CA GLY A 239 18.29 -2.82 8.25
C GLY A 239 18.41 -1.39 8.75
N TYR A 240 18.74 -0.45 7.86
CA TYR A 240 18.57 0.97 8.15
C TYR A 240 17.67 1.65 7.14
N LEU A 241 16.89 2.63 7.61
CA LEU A 241 16.02 3.47 6.78
C LEU A 241 16.21 4.94 7.18
N ARG A 242 16.65 5.78 6.24
CA ARG A 242 16.80 7.22 6.49
C ARG A 242 15.47 7.82 6.90
N LYS A 243 15.50 8.69 7.91
CA LYS A 243 14.28 9.34 8.43
C LYS A 243 13.70 10.36 7.45
N ARG A 244 14.57 10.95 6.63
CA ARG A 244 14.20 11.94 5.62
C ARG A 244 14.01 11.25 4.26
N THR A 245 12.89 11.57 3.63
CA THR A 245 12.58 11.22 2.25
C THR A 245 13.01 12.33 1.31
N GLU A 246 13.27 12.01 0.04
CA GLU A 246 13.59 12.99 -0.99
C GLU A 246 12.52 12.96 -2.09
N GLN A 247 12.00 14.11 -2.50
CA GLN A 247 11.12 14.20 -3.66
C GLN A 247 11.97 14.03 -4.93
N LEU A 248 11.60 13.09 -5.81
CA LEU A 248 12.26 12.96 -7.10
C LEU A 248 11.88 14.11 -8.03
N PRO A 249 12.74 14.46 -9.01
CA PRO A 249 12.32 15.24 -10.16
C PRO A 249 11.15 14.53 -10.85
N VAL A 250 10.06 15.24 -11.13
CA VAL A 250 8.84 14.70 -11.75
C VAL A 250 8.31 15.66 -12.79
N LYS A 251 7.83 15.11 -13.90
CA LYS A 251 7.01 15.81 -14.90
C LYS A 251 5.80 14.93 -15.18
N GLU A 252 4.61 15.46 -14.93
CA GLU A 252 3.33 14.75 -15.10
C GLU A 252 3.31 13.40 -14.35
N ASN A 253 3.36 12.28 -15.08
CA ASN A 253 3.35 10.92 -14.55
C ASN A 253 4.72 10.23 -14.65
N THR A 254 5.80 11.00 -14.86
CA THR A 254 7.14 10.47 -15.03
C THR A 254 8.09 11.08 -14.00
N GLY A 255 8.84 10.23 -13.29
CA GLY A 255 9.86 10.62 -12.33
C GLY A 255 11.21 10.01 -12.67
N TRP A 256 12.29 10.67 -12.23
CA TRP A 256 13.66 10.23 -12.48
C TRP A 256 14.39 9.93 -11.18
N LEU A 257 14.98 8.75 -11.08
CA LEU A 257 15.77 8.34 -9.93
C LEU A 257 17.21 8.06 -10.37
N LYS A 258 18.17 8.71 -9.71
CA LYS A 258 19.59 8.40 -9.81
C LYS A 258 20.01 7.64 -8.54
N MET A 259 20.41 6.39 -8.71
CA MET A 259 21.07 5.58 -7.70
C MET A 259 22.58 5.70 -7.93
N GLN A 260 23.33 6.06 -6.88
CA GLN A 260 24.76 6.24 -6.99
C GLN A 260 25.44 5.97 -5.67
N ASN A 261 26.65 5.43 -5.74
CA ASN A 261 27.52 5.29 -4.58
C ASN A 261 28.99 5.31 -4.98
N HIS A 262 29.84 5.72 -4.05
CA HIS A 262 31.29 5.63 -4.15
C HIS A 262 31.80 4.99 -2.86
N PHE A 263 32.05 3.68 -2.90
CA PHE A 263 32.44 2.91 -1.73
C PHE A 263 33.91 3.13 -1.32
N GLY A 264 34.79 3.38 -2.29
CA GLY A 264 36.22 3.62 -2.09
C GLY A 264 37.07 2.38 -2.36
N ASP A 265 36.78 1.26 -1.72
CA ASP A 265 37.44 -0.03 -2.02
C ASP A 265 36.66 -0.85 -3.06
N ALA A 266 37.26 -1.94 -3.54
CA ALA A 266 36.57 -2.88 -4.42
C ALA A 266 35.41 -3.55 -3.66
N VAL A 267 34.23 -3.60 -4.28
CA VAL A 267 32.99 -4.01 -3.60
C VAL A 267 32.04 -4.70 -4.55
N LEU A 268 31.28 -5.68 -4.07
CA LEU A 268 30.08 -6.15 -4.75
C LEU A 268 28.90 -5.29 -4.28
N GLU A 269 28.40 -4.46 -5.17
CA GLU A 269 27.36 -3.49 -4.84
C GLU A 269 26.00 -3.90 -5.39
N ASN A 270 24.99 -3.82 -4.54
CA ASN A 270 23.60 -4.07 -4.85
C ASN A 270 22.78 -2.78 -4.70
N PHE A 271 22.12 -2.35 -5.78
CA PHE A 271 21.06 -1.36 -5.73
C PHE A 271 19.72 -2.05 -5.94
N PHE A 272 18.89 -2.04 -4.90
CA PHE A 272 17.50 -2.46 -5.00
C PHE A 272 16.60 -1.26 -5.24
N LEU A 273 15.64 -1.41 -6.15
CA LEU A 273 14.52 -0.49 -6.30
C LEU A 273 13.21 -1.22 -6.04
N VAL A 274 12.42 -0.70 -5.10
CA VAL A 274 11.10 -1.21 -4.75
C VAL A 274 10.06 -0.17 -5.14
N VAL A 275 9.18 -0.55 -6.05
CA VAL A 275 8.09 0.31 -6.56
C VAL A 275 6.80 -0.49 -6.64
N HIS A 276 5.67 0.19 -6.81
CA HIS A 276 4.44 -0.50 -7.20
C HIS A 276 4.66 -1.23 -8.54
N ARG A 277 4.19 -2.48 -8.66
CA ARG A 277 4.50 -3.37 -9.79
C ARG A 277 4.07 -2.84 -11.16
N ASP A 278 3.06 -1.97 -11.15
CA ASP A 278 2.52 -1.36 -12.36
C ASP A 278 3.34 -0.16 -12.85
N PHE A 279 4.39 0.30 -12.14
CA PHE A 279 5.29 1.31 -12.70
C PHE A 279 5.95 0.78 -13.98
N GLU A 280 5.84 1.54 -15.07
CA GLU A 280 6.65 1.35 -16.26
C GLU A 280 8.05 1.88 -15.95
N LEU A 281 9.07 1.02 -16.04
CA LEU A 281 10.46 1.36 -15.74
C LEU A 281 11.30 1.28 -17.01
N THR A 282 12.06 2.33 -17.29
CA THR A 282 13.20 2.27 -18.22
C THR A 282 14.50 2.56 -17.47
N SER A 283 15.58 1.91 -17.86
CA SER A 283 16.89 2.10 -17.23
C SER A 283 17.99 2.24 -18.27
N GLU A 284 19.02 3.01 -17.94
CA GLU A 284 20.25 3.09 -18.74
C GLU A 284 21.05 1.78 -18.72
N VAL A 285 20.87 0.96 -17.67
CA VAL A 285 21.55 -0.32 -17.49
C VAL A 285 20.48 -1.36 -17.13
N GLU A 286 20.45 -2.49 -17.82
CA GLU A 286 19.48 -3.54 -17.49
C GLU A 286 19.69 -4.05 -16.04
N PRO A 287 18.61 -4.24 -15.26
CA PRO A 287 18.71 -4.86 -13.95
C PRO A 287 19.19 -6.31 -14.09
N ALA A 288 20.00 -6.75 -13.13
CA ALA A 288 20.45 -8.13 -13.04
C ALA A 288 19.31 -9.10 -12.70
N ASP A 289 18.29 -8.62 -11.98
CA ASP A 289 17.10 -9.40 -11.66
C ASP A 289 15.87 -8.50 -11.42
N ARG A 290 14.68 -9.07 -11.62
CA ARG A 290 13.38 -8.46 -11.31
C ARG A 290 12.45 -9.50 -10.70
N LYS A 291 11.82 -9.14 -9.58
CA LYS A 291 10.81 -9.97 -8.91
C LYS A 291 9.56 -9.16 -8.59
N GLU A 292 8.39 -9.76 -8.81
CA GLU A 292 7.13 -9.26 -8.27
C GLU A 292 6.75 -9.99 -6.99
N VAL A 293 6.38 -9.23 -5.97
CA VAL A 293 5.90 -9.74 -4.68
C VAL A 293 4.67 -8.91 -4.29
N GLY A 294 3.49 -9.53 -4.39
CA GLY A 294 2.22 -8.84 -4.18
C GLY A 294 2.03 -7.67 -5.14
N MET A 295 1.93 -6.46 -4.59
CA MET A 295 1.78 -5.22 -5.37
C MET A 295 3.10 -4.53 -5.71
N PHE A 296 4.23 -5.10 -5.31
CA PHE A 296 5.55 -4.51 -5.52
C PHE A 296 6.31 -5.22 -6.63
N ALA A 297 7.05 -4.43 -7.41
CA ALA A 297 8.17 -4.92 -8.20
C ALA A 297 9.48 -4.52 -7.51
N ILE A 298 10.38 -5.49 -7.40
CA ILE A 298 11.71 -5.38 -6.82
C ILE A 298 12.70 -5.56 -7.96
N TYR A 299 13.48 -4.53 -8.24
CA TYR A 299 14.55 -4.55 -9.24
C TYR A 299 15.89 -4.60 -8.53
N LEU A 300 16.83 -5.38 -9.05
CA LEU A 300 18.19 -5.48 -8.52
C LEU A 300 19.20 -5.15 -9.63
N TRP A 301 20.03 -4.15 -9.39
CA TRP A 301 21.30 -3.97 -10.11
C TRP A 301 22.43 -4.43 -9.20
N GLN A 302 23.14 -5.46 -9.63
CA GLN A 302 24.28 -6.02 -8.90
C GLN A 302 25.53 -5.91 -9.76
N ARG A 303 26.60 -5.33 -9.21
CA ARG A 303 27.85 -5.11 -9.93
C ARG A 303 29.06 -5.22 -9.02
N GLU A 304 30.10 -5.89 -9.49
CA GLU A 304 31.43 -5.75 -8.89
C GLU A 304 32.02 -4.41 -9.34
N VAL A 305 32.27 -3.53 -8.38
CA VAL A 305 32.75 -2.17 -8.59
C VAL A 305 34.22 -2.12 -8.17
N PRO A 306 35.14 -1.74 -9.06
CA PRO A 306 36.55 -1.59 -8.70
C PRO A 306 36.77 -0.49 -7.66
N ALA A 307 37.92 -0.55 -6.98
CA ALA A 307 38.32 0.49 -6.03
C ALA A 307 38.32 1.88 -6.70
N SER A 308 37.96 2.89 -5.92
CA SER A 308 37.88 4.31 -6.30
C SER A 308 36.98 4.58 -7.51
N THR A 309 36.03 3.69 -7.79
CA THR A 309 35.07 3.84 -8.89
C THR A 309 33.67 4.15 -8.34
N THR A 310 32.98 5.07 -9.00
CA THR A 310 31.57 5.39 -8.69
C THR A 310 30.65 4.47 -9.48
N ASN A 311 29.76 3.79 -8.79
CA ASN A 311 28.65 3.07 -9.42
C ASN A 311 27.45 4.00 -9.59
N ARG A 312 26.79 3.94 -10.74
CA ARG A 312 25.65 4.79 -11.07
C ARG A 312 24.66 4.05 -11.93
N VAL A 313 23.39 4.14 -11.54
CA VAL A 313 22.24 3.66 -12.32
C VAL A 313 21.20 4.78 -12.34
N VAL A 314 20.72 5.13 -13.52
CA VAL A 314 19.62 6.07 -13.69
C VAL A 314 18.41 5.30 -14.23
N VAL A 315 17.26 5.55 -13.62
CA VAL A 315 15.99 4.97 -14.05
C VAL A 315 14.96 6.07 -14.28
N THR A 316 14.10 5.86 -15.27
CA THR A 316 12.88 6.63 -15.47
C THR A 316 11.71 5.76 -15.04
N LEU A 317 10.85 6.33 -14.21
CA LEU A 317 9.67 5.68 -13.64
C LEU A 317 8.44 6.39 -14.16
N LYS A 318 7.64 5.70 -14.98
CA LYS A 318 6.37 6.20 -15.48
C LYS A 318 5.24 5.46 -14.79
N ARG A 319 4.33 6.20 -14.15
CA ARG A 319 3.10 5.62 -13.59
C ARG A 319 2.02 5.60 -14.68
N PRO A 320 1.47 4.43 -15.04
CA PRO A 320 0.39 4.33 -16.04
C PRO A 320 -0.98 4.75 -15.50
N TRP A 321 -1.12 5.00 -14.20
CA TRP A 321 -2.33 5.57 -13.61
C TRP A 321 -2.17 7.07 -13.35
N ASN A 322 -3.27 7.80 -13.51
CA ASN A 322 -3.33 9.17 -13.05
C ASN A 322 -3.40 9.17 -11.52
N VAL A 323 -2.65 10.05 -10.88
CA VAL A 323 -2.87 10.35 -9.46
C VAL A 323 -4.08 11.29 -9.38
N GLY A 324 -5.25 10.79 -9.76
CA GLY A 324 -6.52 11.41 -9.43
C GLY A 324 -6.85 11.08 -7.97
N ALA A 325 -6.56 12.01 -7.07
CA ALA A 325 -6.91 11.95 -5.64
C ALA A 325 -6.30 10.79 -4.81
N ILE A 326 -4.98 10.56 -4.95
CA ILE A 326 -4.17 10.02 -3.84
C ILE A 326 -3.05 11.02 -3.52
N GLU A 327 -3.38 12.30 -3.43
CA GLU A 327 -2.68 13.18 -2.49
C GLU A 327 -3.49 13.18 -1.19
N PRO A 328 -2.87 13.40 -0.01
CA PRO A 328 -3.61 13.74 1.19
C PRO A 328 -4.17 15.16 1.03
N ALA A 329 -5.15 15.31 0.15
CA ALA A 329 -6.00 16.47 0.02
C ALA A 329 -7.46 16.02 0.14
N GLY A 330 -7.73 15.16 1.13
CA GLY A 330 -8.96 15.38 1.87
C GLY A 330 -8.88 16.83 2.37
N LYS A 331 -9.96 17.60 2.22
CA LYS A 331 -10.09 18.85 3.00
C LYS A 331 -9.61 18.57 4.42
N ALA A 332 -8.92 19.53 5.04
CA ALA A 332 -8.52 19.42 6.44
C ALA A 332 -9.68 18.79 7.22
N ALA A 333 -9.43 17.61 7.80
CA ALA A 333 -10.49 16.85 8.45
C ALA A 333 -11.16 17.77 9.48
N PRO A 334 -12.50 17.90 9.45
CA PRO A 334 -13.18 18.73 10.42
C PRO A 334 -12.74 18.31 11.81
N LYS A 335 -12.25 19.28 12.62
CA LYS A 335 -11.73 18.99 13.96
C LYS A 335 -12.75 18.21 14.80
N ALA A 336 -14.04 18.51 14.61
CA ALA A 336 -15.17 17.81 15.20
C ALA A 336 -15.22 16.30 14.88
N ALA A 337 -14.77 15.87 13.69
CA ALA A 337 -14.70 14.46 13.33
C ALA A 337 -13.61 13.72 14.13
N ILE A 338 -12.45 14.37 14.32
CA ILE A 338 -11.34 13.84 15.12
C ILE A 338 -11.76 13.77 16.59
N GLU A 339 -12.32 14.84 17.12
CA GLU A 339 -12.81 14.90 18.51
C GLU A 339 -13.89 13.83 18.78
N ALA A 340 -14.81 13.61 17.82
CA ALA A 340 -15.81 12.55 17.92
C ALA A 340 -15.18 11.14 17.93
N ALA A 341 -14.17 10.90 17.10
CA ALA A 341 -13.44 9.63 17.09
C ALA A 341 -12.68 9.39 18.40
N GLU A 342 -12.02 10.41 18.94
CA GLU A 342 -11.25 10.32 20.19
C GLU A 342 -12.17 10.08 21.39
N LYS A 343 -13.32 10.76 21.44
CA LYS A 343 -14.35 10.53 22.46
C LYS A 343 -14.85 9.08 22.42
N TRP A 344 -15.19 8.59 21.23
CA TRP A 344 -15.67 7.23 21.04
C TRP A 344 -14.61 6.17 21.37
N LEU A 345 -13.34 6.44 21.00
CA LEU A 345 -12.22 5.58 21.36
C LEU A 345 -12.00 5.54 22.87
N ALA A 346 -12.18 6.66 23.58
CA ALA A 346 -12.06 6.69 25.04
C ALA A 346 -13.11 5.79 25.72
N THR A 347 -14.35 5.73 25.18
CA THR A 347 -15.37 4.77 25.62
C THR A 347 -14.92 3.34 25.38
N THR A 348 -14.34 3.08 24.21
CA THR A 348 -13.79 1.76 23.89
C THR A 348 -12.58 1.39 24.77
N ASP A 349 -11.74 2.36 25.14
CA ASP A 349 -10.56 2.15 25.98
C ASP A 349 -10.91 1.74 27.42
N ARG A 350 -12.07 2.18 27.94
CA ARG A 350 -12.57 1.79 29.25
C ARG A 350 -13.16 0.37 29.28
N GLY A 351 -13.34 -0.25 28.12
CA GLY A 351 -14.01 -1.55 27.99
C GLY A 351 -15.52 -1.45 27.83
N ASP A 352 -16.07 -0.23 27.68
CA ASP A 352 -17.50 0.04 27.54
C ASP A 352 -17.98 -0.22 26.09
N TYR A 353 -17.71 -1.42 25.55
CA TYR A 353 -17.93 -1.74 24.13
C TYR A 353 -19.39 -1.65 23.69
N ALA A 354 -20.29 -2.05 24.58
CA ALA A 354 -21.72 -1.99 24.35
C ALA A 354 -22.21 -0.53 24.21
N ASP A 355 -21.54 0.41 24.86
CA ASP A 355 -21.84 1.85 24.81
C ASP A 355 -21.17 2.51 23.62
N SER A 356 -19.95 2.07 23.24
CA SER A 356 -19.33 2.53 22.00
C SER A 356 -20.18 2.15 20.77
N TRP A 357 -20.87 1.01 20.78
CA TRP A 357 -21.86 0.69 19.75
C TRP A 357 -23.06 1.65 19.75
N ALA A 358 -23.58 2.00 20.92
CA ALA A 358 -24.73 2.90 21.05
C ALA A 358 -24.40 4.34 20.59
N GLU A 359 -23.15 4.79 20.80
CA GLU A 359 -22.63 6.08 20.36
C GLU A 359 -22.28 6.13 18.86
N ALA A 360 -22.18 4.97 18.20
CA ALA A 360 -21.79 4.87 16.80
C ALA A 360 -22.86 5.41 15.83
N ALA A 361 -22.48 5.54 14.56
CA ALA A 361 -23.39 5.96 13.51
C ALA A 361 -24.48 4.90 13.25
N PRO A 362 -25.70 5.29 12.82
CA PRO A 362 -26.75 4.33 12.45
C PRO A 362 -26.29 3.27 11.44
N TYR A 363 -25.43 3.67 10.49
CA TYR A 363 -24.82 2.75 9.53
C TYR A 363 -24.01 1.63 10.23
N PHE A 364 -23.22 1.98 11.25
CA PHE A 364 -22.47 1.00 12.05
C PHE A 364 -23.42 0.02 12.75
N GLN A 365 -24.46 0.54 13.38
CA GLN A 365 -25.46 -0.24 14.11
C GLN A 365 -26.25 -1.18 13.18
N SER A 366 -26.44 -0.79 11.91
CA SER A 366 -27.05 -1.66 10.90
C SER A 366 -26.11 -2.76 10.39
N ALA A 367 -24.79 -2.52 10.43
CA ALA A 367 -23.78 -3.43 9.90
C ALA A 367 -23.38 -4.54 10.89
N ILE A 368 -23.46 -4.28 12.19
CA ILE A 368 -23.13 -5.24 13.25
C ILE A 368 -24.05 -5.04 14.45
N SER A 369 -24.55 -6.13 15.05
CA SER A 369 -25.36 -6.03 16.28
C SER A 369 -24.47 -5.67 17.48
N ARG A 370 -25.08 -5.09 18.52
CA ARG A 370 -24.41 -4.70 19.77
C ARG A 370 -23.65 -5.88 20.39
N GLU A 371 -24.27 -7.05 20.41
CA GLU A 371 -23.72 -8.28 21.01
C GLU A 371 -22.52 -8.78 20.19
N LYS A 372 -22.63 -8.78 18.86
CA LYS A 372 -21.53 -9.18 17.97
C LYS A 372 -20.34 -8.23 18.08
N TRP A 373 -20.62 -6.93 18.22
CA TRP A 373 -19.59 -5.91 18.39
C TRP A 373 -18.84 -6.06 19.72
N ASP A 374 -19.58 -6.20 20.83
CA ASP A 374 -18.99 -6.43 22.15
C ASP A 374 -18.14 -7.71 22.16
N ALA A 375 -18.66 -8.81 21.60
CA ALA A 375 -17.91 -10.06 21.46
C ALA A 375 -16.64 -9.90 20.62
N ALA A 376 -16.70 -9.16 19.50
CA ALA A 376 -15.54 -8.90 18.65
C ALA A 376 -14.46 -8.11 19.40
N LEU A 377 -14.81 -7.05 20.13
CA LEU A 377 -13.83 -6.27 20.88
C LEU A 377 -13.26 -7.04 22.08
N ARG A 378 -14.05 -7.88 22.75
CA ARG A 378 -13.54 -8.80 23.78
C ARG A 378 -12.55 -9.82 23.20
N THR A 379 -12.77 -10.26 21.96
CA THR A 379 -11.92 -11.25 21.30
C THR A 379 -10.63 -10.65 20.77
N TYR A 380 -10.69 -9.46 20.17
CA TYR A 380 -9.56 -8.91 19.39
C TYR A 380 -8.87 -7.70 20.05
N ARG A 381 -9.62 -6.85 20.77
CA ARG A 381 -9.06 -5.63 21.39
C ARG A 381 -8.65 -5.86 22.84
N ALA A 382 -9.51 -6.49 23.65
CA ALA A 382 -9.24 -6.71 25.07
C ALA A 382 -7.90 -7.45 25.33
N PRO A 383 -7.49 -8.46 24.53
CA PRO A 383 -6.21 -9.14 24.73
C PRO A 383 -4.97 -8.26 24.49
N LEU A 384 -5.13 -7.10 23.84
CA LEU A 384 -4.02 -6.16 23.64
C LEU A 384 -3.63 -5.44 24.95
N GLY A 385 -4.51 -5.46 25.95
CA GLY A 385 -4.29 -4.85 27.27
C GLY A 385 -4.52 -3.33 27.27
N ALA A 386 -4.15 -2.69 28.39
CA ALA A 386 -4.42 -1.26 28.60
C ALA A 386 -3.71 -0.38 27.55
N LEU A 387 -4.39 0.69 27.13
CA LEU A 387 -3.79 1.73 26.29
C LEU A 387 -2.62 2.40 27.04
N LYS A 388 -1.46 2.52 26.38
CA LYS A 388 -0.29 3.27 26.88
C LYS A 388 -0.11 4.60 26.15
N SER A 389 -0.27 4.61 24.83
CA SER A 389 -0.21 5.83 24.03
C SER A 389 -0.99 5.69 22.72
N ARG A 390 -1.53 6.80 22.23
CA ARG A 390 -2.17 6.91 20.92
C ARG A 390 -1.69 8.19 20.24
N LYS A 391 -1.08 8.06 19.05
CA LYS A 391 -0.58 9.20 18.26
C LYS A 391 -1.29 9.27 16.93
N LEU A 392 -1.91 10.41 16.63
CA LEU A 392 -2.54 10.66 15.33
C LEU A 392 -1.49 10.57 14.21
N LEU A 393 -1.74 9.70 13.22
CA LEU A 393 -0.93 9.58 12.01
C LEU A 393 -1.52 10.40 10.87
N SER A 394 -2.82 10.26 10.63
CA SER A 394 -3.51 10.94 9.53
C SER A 394 -5.00 11.09 9.81
N ALA A 395 -5.62 12.13 9.26
CA ALA A 395 -7.07 12.29 9.20
C ALA A 395 -7.45 12.83 7.81
N THR A 396 -8.18 12.04 7.03
CA THR A 396 -8.47 12.35 5.62
C THR A 396 -9.97 12.42 5.38
N ALA A 397 -10.48 13.59 5.02
CA ALA A 397 -11.89 13.76 4.64
C ALA A 397 -12.17 13.16 3.25
N MET A 398 -13.30 12.47 3.10
CA MET A 398 -13.74 11.83 1.87
C MET A 398 -15.27 11.92 1.75
N ASN A 399 -15.80 11.98 0.52
CA ASN A 399 -17.25 12.00 0.29
C ASN A 399 -17.83 10.61 -0.06
N GLN A 400 -16.98 9.58 -0.04
CA GLN A 400 -17.37 8.21 -0.34
C GLN A 400 -16.33 7.23 0.23
N VAL A 401 -16.79 6.11 0.77
CA VAL A 401 -15.96 4.97 1.18
C VAL A 401 -16.48 3.72 0.45
N PRO A 402 -15.62 2.89 -0.17
CA PRO A 402 -16.07 1.68 -0.85
C PRO A 402 -16.90 0.77 0.06
N GLY A 403 -18.11 0.41 -0.38
CA GLY A 403 -19.02 -0.45 0.36
C GLY A 403 -19.88 0.26 1.42
N ALA A 404 -19.72 1.58 1.60
CA ALA A 404 -20.56 2.41 2.47
C ALA A 404 -21.49 3.33 1.65
N PRO A 405 -22.57 3.87 2.26
CA PRO A 405 -23.43 4.89 1.63
C PRO A 405 -22.65 6.15 1.23
N ASP A 406 -23.19 6.94 0.32
CA ASP A 406 -22.63 8.27 0.00
C ASP A 406 -22.79 9.21 1.22
N GLY A 407 -21.78 10.03 1.52
CA GLY A 407 -21.79 10.90 2.70
C GLY A 407 -20.42 11.51 3.00
N GLU A 408 -20.35 12.43 3.96
CA GLU A 408 -19.07 12.98 4.43
C GLU A 408 -18.44 12.03 5.46
N TYR A 409 -17.23 11.57 5.16
CA TYR A 409 -16.43 10.66 5.99
C TYR A 409 -15.09 11.29 6.34
N VAL A 410 -14.50 10.83 7.43
CA VAL A 410 -13.07 11.03 7.71
C VAL A 410 -12.45 9.68 8.00
N ILE A 411 -11.37 9.32 7.33
CA ILE A 411 -10.58 8.14 7.70
C ILE A 411 -9.44 8.61 8.59
N ILE A 412 -9.47 8.20 9.85
CA ILE A 412 -8.51 8.59 10.88
C ILE A 412 -7.65 7.39 11.22
N ARG A 413 -6.33 7.59 11.30
CA ARG A 413 -5.39 6.54 11.65
C ARG A 413 -4.53 6.96 12.83
N TYR A 414 -4.37 6.04 13.77
CA TYR A 414 -3.53 6.22 14.93
C TYR A 414 -2.46 5.12 15.00
N ARG A 415 -1.26 5.51 15.44
CA ARG A 415 -0.26 4.58 15.97
C ARG A 415 -0.53 4.44 17.47
N THR A 416 -0.91 3.24 17.88
CA THR A 416 -1.33 2.96 19.25
C THR A 416 -0.40 1.95 19.89
N SER A 417 0.04 2.23 21.10
CA SER A 417 0.74 1.26 21.94
C SER A 417 -0.19 0.80 23.05
N PHE A 418 -0.50 -0.48 23.06
CA PHE A 418 -1.13 -1.16 24.19
C PHE A 418 -0.07 -1.87 25.04
N GLU A 419 -0.48 -2.37 26.19
CA GLU A 419 0.38 -3.11 27.11
C GLU A 419 1.00 -4.37 26.48
N LYS A 420 0.21 -5.14 25.71
CA LYS A 420 0.60 -6.42 25.11
C LYS A 420 0.86 -6.34 23.61
N LYS A 421 0.65 -5.17 22.98
CA LYS A 421 0.95 -4.92 21.56
C LYS A 421 1.41 -3.48 21.35
N LYS A 422 2.70 -3.31 21.03
CA LYS A 422 3.27 -2.02 20.67
C LYS A 422 3.08 -1.75 19.18
N GLY A 423 2.78 -0.51 18.83
CA GLY A 423 2.70 -0.08 17.42
C GLY A 423 1.52 -0.66 16.64
N ALA A 424 0.41 -0.97 17.30
CA ALA A 424 -0.85 -1.29 16.62
C ALA A 424 -1.31 -0.11 15.77
N ILE A 425 -1.98 -0.41 14.65
CA ILE A 425 -2.60 0.63 13.83
C ILE A 425 -4.11 0.55 14.02
N GLU A 426 -4.68 1.61 14.59
CA GLU A 426 -6.12 1.80 14.68
C GLU A 426 -6.58 2.67 13.51
N THR A 427 -7.56 2.20 12.74
CA THR A 427 -8.28 2.97 11.74
C THR A 427 -9.70 3.21 12.23
N VAL A 428 -10.07 4.47 12.44
CA VAL A 428 -11.41 4.90 12.84
C VAL A 428 -12.00 5.72 11.71
N THR A 429 -13.22 5.40 11.30
CA THR A 429 -13.91 6.12 10.24
C THR A 429 -15.16 6.79 10.80
N PRO A 430 -15.12 8.08 11.18
CA PRO A 430 -16.33 8.85 11.41
C PRO A 430 -17.07 9.18 10.11
N MET A 431 -18.39 9.20 10.18
CA MET A 431 -19.27 9.77 9.17
C MET A 431 -20.10 10.89 9.78
N LYS A 432 -20.46 11.87 8.96
CA LYS A 432 -21.40 12.92 9.34
C LYS A 432 -22.83 12.39 9.17
N ALA A 433 -23.58 12.34 10.26
CA ALA A 433 -24.98 11.98 10.26
C ALA A 433 -25.84 13.12 9.66
N GLU A 434 -27.09 12.82 9.30
CA GLU A 434 -28.04 13.80 8.72
C GLU A 434 -28.25 15.03 9.61
N ASN A 435 -28.17 14.87 10.93
CA ASN A 435 -28.25 15.97 11.90
C ASN A 435 -26.96 16.81 12.02
N GLY A 436 -25.95 16.55 11.19
CA GLY A 436 -24.67 17.26 11.17
C GLY A 436 -23.63 16.77 12.18
N ALA A 437 -23.97 15.83 13.07
CA ALA A 437 -23.05 15.30 14.07
C ALA A 437 -22.10 14.25 13.46
N TRP A 438 -20.84 14.23 13.91
CA TRP A 438 -19.88 13.19 13.55
C TRP A 438 -20.03 11.98 14.47
N ARG A 439 -20.16 10.79 13.90
CA ARG A 439 -20.24 9.52 14.64
C ARG A 439 -19.42 8.44 13.95
N VAL A 440 -18.82 7.54 14.72
CA VAL A 440 -17.99 6.45 14.17
C VAL A 440 -18.85 5.48 13.36
N SER A 441 -18.51 5.30 12.10
CA SER A 441 -19.17 4.40 11.14
C SER A 441 -18.31 3.17 10.78
N GLY A 442 -17.07 3.12 11.25
CA GLY A 442 -16.21 1.94 11.14
C GLY A 442 -15.01 2.00 12.08
N TYR A 443 -14.56 0.84 12.54
CA TYR A 443 -13.37 0.69 13.36
C TYR A 443 -12.63 -0.58 12.99
N PHE A 444 -11.31 -0.47 12.85
CA PHE A 444 -10.41 -1.59 12.57
C PHE A 444 -9.11 -1.43 13.34
N ILE A 445 -8.54 -2.54 13.77
CA ILE A 445 -7.26 -2.60 14.48
C ILE A 445 -6.43 -3.77 13.96
N LYS A 446 -5.14 -3.54 13.70
CA LYS A 446 -4.18 -4.58 13.26
C LYS A 446 -2.88 -4.55 14.04
#